data_AF-A0A1Q7G200-F1
#
_entry.id   AF-A0A1Q7G200-F1
#
_cell.length_a   1.000
_cell.length_b   1.000
_cell.length_c   1.000
_cell.angle_alpha   90.00
_cell.angle_beta   90.00
_cell.angle_gamma   90.00
#
_symmetry.space_group_name_H-M   'P 1'
#
loop_
_entity.id
_entity.type
_entity.pdbx_description
1 polymer ?
#
loop_
_entity_poly.entity_id
_entity_poly.type
_entity_poly.pdbx_seq_one_letter_code
_entity_poly.pdbx_strand_id
1 'polypeptide(L)'
;MLRKMHKRKAISTVLTTMIIVVASVVLATGVVLYGTSTFQNKANNQALTTTGIQLWIDKTGSSGWAWGAADFRNSGDKILSVDQLTVHGQAVPFQNWYADTNQTRVTVSNLQWALNYTSMKVSPNSPNGELNNGTAVGVAAPNGCTNTSGKLIMQLGSVSQNPTLCLTSQNGPVSLYPGQRGIVYFKVQQNLLTSLDASSPVSIALYAGQSGSPIEVTAAAR
;
A
#
# COMPACT_ATOMS: atom_id res chain seq x y z
N MET A 1 -72.98 -46.71 -22.40
CA MET A 1 -72.14 -46.72 -21.18
C MET A 1 -71.39 -45.39 -21.13
N LEU A 2 -71.91 -44.38 -20.41
CA LEU A 2 -71.40 -43.00 -20.45
C LEU A 2 -70.40 -42.78 -19.30
N ARG A 3 -69.11 -42.64 -19.62
CA ARG A 3 -68.04 -42.50 -18.62
C ARG A 3 -67.95 -41.03 -18.17
N LYS A 4 -68.48 -40.73 -16.97
CA LYS A 4 -68.34 -39.43 -16.30
C LYS A 4 -66.87 -39.18 -15.95
N MET A 5 -66.19 -38.29 -16.69
CA MET A 5 -64.91 -37.70 -16.29
C MET A 5 -65.13 -36.25 -15.86
N HIS A 6 -65.56 -36.04 -14.61
CA HIS A 6 -65.63 -34.72 -14.00
C HIS A 6 -65.06 -34.84 -12.59
N LYS A 7 -63.85 -34.28 -12.37
CA LYS A 7 -63.24 -33.87 -11.07
C LYS A 7 -61.69 -33.73 -11.10
N ARG A 8 -61.00 -33.88 -12.23
CA ARG A 8 -59.53 -33.64 -12.32
C ARG A 8 -59.12 -32.17 -12.52
N LYS A 9 -60.04 -31.28 -12.92
CA LYS A 9 -59.73 -29.87 -13.18
C LYS A 9 -59.38 -29.07 -11.91
N ALA A 10 -59.96 -29.39 -10.76
CA ALA A 10 -59.72 -28.64 -9.52
C ALA A 10 -58.32 -28.91 -8.91
N ILE A 11 -57.80 -30.14 -9.03
CA ILE A 11 -56.49 -30.52 -8.46
C ILE A 11 -55.33 -29.93 -9.28
N SER A 12 -55.47 -29.80 -10.60
CA SER A 12 -54.43 -29.23 -11.46
C SER A 12 -54.16 -27.75 -11.17
N THR A 13 -55.19 -26.99 -10.78
CA THR A 13 -55.07 -25.58 -10.44
C THR A 13 -54.32 -25.39 -9.11
N VAL A 14 -54.53 -26.28 -8.15
CA VAL A 14 -53.81 -26.26 -6.86
C VAL A 14 -52.33 -26.61 -7.04
N LEU A 15 -52.04 -27.56 -7.93
CA LEU A 15 -50.66 -27.95 -8.22
C LEU A 15 -49.89 -26.81 -8.91
N THR A 16 -50.50 -26.14 -9.89
CA THR A 16 -49.85 -25.00 -10.57
C THR A 16 -49.67 -23.82 -9.64
N THR A 17 -50.62 -23.51 -8.76
CA THR A 17 -50.42 -22.44 -7.76
C THR A 17 -49.32 -22.76 -6.77
N MET A 18 -49.20 -24.03 -6.32
CA MET A 18 -48.08 -24.47 -5.48
C MET A 18 -46.72 -24.32 -6.17
N ILE A 19 -46.61 -24.73 -7.44
CA ILE A 19 -45.37 -24.58 -8.22
C ILE A 19 -45.00 -23.10 -8.36
N ILE A 20 -45.97 -22.23 -8.66
CA ILE A 20 -45.73 -20.79 -8.83
C ILE A 20 -45.30 -20.15 -7.50
N VAL A 21 -45.94 -20.51 -6.37
CA VAL A 21 -45.59 -19.98 -5.05
C VAL A 21 -44.18 -20.42 -4.64
N VAL A 22 -43.82 -21.69 -4.87
CA VAL A 22 -42.48 -22.17 -4.55
C VAL A 22 -41.44 -21.50 -5.45
N ALA A 23 -41.70 -21.41 -6.75
CA ALA A 23 -40.80 -20.76 -7.69
C ALA A 23 -40.58 -19.26 -7.35
N SER A 24 -41.64 -18.54 -6.95
CA SER A 24 -41.53 -17.12 -6.62
C SER A 24 -40.72 -16.87 -5.35
N VAL A 25 -40.89 -17.69 -4.31
CA VAL A 25 -40.13 -17.56 -3.06
C VAL A 25 -38.64 -17.89 -3.27
N VAL A 26 -38.33 -18.92 -4.07
CA VAL A 26 -36.94 -19.29 -4.37
C VAL A 26 -36.24 -18.18 -5.17
N LEU A 27 -36.90 -17.60 -6.16
CA LEU A 27 -36.34 -16.48 -6.92
C LEU A 27 -36.16 -15.22 -6.06
N ALA A 28 -37.14 -14.91 -5.20
CA ALA A 28 -37.07 -13.75 -4.31
C ALA A 28 -35.90 -13.87 -3.31
N THR A 29 -35.73 -15.04 -2.68
CA THR A 29 -34.62 -15.28 -1.74
C THR A 29 -33.27 -15.24 -2.43
N GLY A 30 -33.14 -15.80 -3.64
CA GLY A 30 -31.92 -15.72 -4.44
C GLY A 30 -31.49 -14.28 -4.75
N VAL A 31 -32.42 -13.42 -5.16
CA VAL A 31 -32.14 -12.01 -5.44
C VAL A 31 -31.77 -11.24 -4.17
N VAL A 32 -32.44 -11.51 -3.05
CA VAL A 32 -32.11 -10.86 -1.77
C VAL A 32 -30.72 -11.27 -1.27
N LEU A 33 -30.36 -12.55 -1.34
CA LEU A 33 -29.03 -13.03 -0.96
C LEU A 33 -27.94 -12.48 -1.89
N TYR A 34 -28.20 -12.41 -3.19
CA TYR A 34 -27.28 -11.79 -4.14
C TYR A 34 -27.13 -10.28 -3.92
N GLY A 35 -28.23 -9.58 -3.67
CA GLY A 35 -28.23 -8.15 -3.37
C GLY A 35 -27.45 -7.86 -2.08
N THR A 36 -27.78 -8.56 -0.99
CA THR A 36 -27.11 -8.38 0.31
C THR A 36 -25.62 -8.73 0.24
N SER A 37 -25.23 -9.81 -0.42
CA SER A 37 -23.81 -10.16 -0.62
C SER A 37 -23.07 -9.11 -1.45
N THR A 38 -23.68 -8.57 -2.50
CA THR A 38 -23.08 -7.49 -3.31
C THR A 38 -22.92 -6.20 -2.51
N PHE A 39 -23.93 -5.83 -1.72
CA PHE A 39 -23.85 -4.64 -0.86
C PHE A 39 -22.82 -4.81 0.26
N GLN A 40 -22.76 -5.97 0.93
CA GLN A 40 -21.75 -6.24 1.95
C GLN A 40 -20.33 -6.22 1.38
N ASN A 41 -20.12 -6.79 0.19
CA ASN A 41 -18.83 -6.76 -0.49
C ASN A 41 -18.41 -5.34 -0.91
N LYS A 42 -19.37 -4.46 -1.20
CA LYS A 42 -19.11 -3.04 -1.46
C LYS A 42 -19.03 -2.18 -0.19
N ALA A 43 -19.60 -2.63 0.93
CA ALA A 43 -19.49 -1.95 2.21
C ALA A 43 -18.11 -2.14 2.85
N ASN A 44 -17.47 -3.29 2.61
CA ASN A 44 -16.09 -3.56 3.06
C ASN A 44 -15.08 -2.86 2.15
N ASN A 45 -14.88 -1.56 2.37
CA ASN A 45 -14.07 -0.73 1.49
C ASN A 45 -12.57 -0.99 1.63
N GLN A 46 -11.88 -1.03 0.49
CA GLN A 46 -10.42 -0.95 0.39
C GLN A 46 -10.03 0.51 0.23
N ALA A 47 -9.45 1.09 1.26
CA ALA A 47 -8.98 2.46 1.20
C ALA A 47 -7.56 2.55 1.74
N LEU A 48 -6.64 2.95 0.87
CA LEU A 48 -5.29 3.36 1.21
C LEU A 48 -5.24 4.89 1.23
N THR A 49 -4.71 5.46 2.29
CA THR A 49 -4.48 6.91 2.39
C THR A 49 -2.99 7.17 2.58
N THR A 50 -2.47 8.17 1.86
CA THR A 50 -1.08 8.62 1.93
C THR A 50 -1.10 10.12 2.27
N THR A 51 -0.31 10.55 3.25
CA THR A 51 -0.27 11.93 3.74
C THR A 51 0.98 12.69 3.34
N GLY A 52 2.06 11.98 3.02
CA GLY A 52 3.35 12.54 2.64
C GLY A 52 4.12 11.58 1.73
N ILE A 53 4.34 12.02 0.49
CA ILE A 53 5.26 11.37 -0.44
C ILE A 53 6.35 12.38 -0.76
N GLN A 54 7.60 11.94 -0.68
CA GLN A 54 8.76 12.76 -0.96
C GLN A 54 9.74 12.00 -1.84
N LEU A 55 10.45 12.74 -2.68
CA LEU A 55 11.40 12.22 -3.65
C LEU A 55 12.66 13.09 -3.63
N TRP A 56 13.81 12.44 -3.57
CA TRP A 56 15.12 13.05 -3.52
C TRP A 56 15.99 12.51 -4.63
N ILE A 57 16.63 13.41 -5.35
CA ILE A 57 17.56 13.10 -6.43
C ILE A 57 18.95 13.51 -5.98
N ASP A 58 19.94 12.63 -6.16
CA ASP A 58 21.33 12.96 -5.89
C ASP A 58 21.82 14.04 -6.87
N LYS A 59 22.20 15.20 -6.33
CA LYS A 59 22.75 16.32 -7.10
C LYS A 59 24.25 16.17 -7.35
N THR A 60 24.95 15.36 -6.55
CA THR A 60 26.42 15.41 -6.43
C THR A 60 27.18 14.51 -7.40
N GLY A 61 26.51 13.69 -8.20
CA GLY A 61 27.18 12.94 -9.27
C GLY A 61 26.26 12.57 -10.43
N SER A 62 26.84 12.33 -11.60
CA SER A 62 26.22 11.67 -12.76
C SER A 62 25.83 10.21 -12.49
N SER A 63 25.54 9.88 -11.23
CA SER A 63 25.28 8.56 -10.71
C SER A 63 23.85 8.09 -11.04
N GLY A 64 22.93 9.03 -11.28
CA GLY A 64 21.55 8.77 -11.72
C GLY A 64 20.70 8.08 -10.65
N TRP A 65 21.09 8.20 -9.37
CA TRP A 65 20.37 7.59 -8.26
C TRP A 65 19.35 8.56 -7.66
N ALA A 66 18.17 8.02 -7.34
CA ALA A 66 17.14 8.73 -6.62
C ALA A 66 16.51 7.82 -5.56
N TRP A 67 16.00 8.43 -4.51
CA TRP A 67 15.32 7.78 -3.41
C TRP A 67 14.03 8.50 -3.13
N GLY A 68 12.97 7.74 -2.83
CA GLY A 68 11.73 8.31 -2.34
C GLY A 68 11.32 7.68 -1.03
N ALA A 69 10.40 8.35 -0.36
CA ALA A 69 9.70 7.82 0.78
C ALA A 69 8.23 8.16 0.68
N ALA A 70 7.39 7.22 1.09
CA ALA A 70 5.96 7.37 1.14
C ALA A 70 5.45 6.84 2.47
N ASP A 71 4.56 7.58 3.11
CA ASP A 71 3.72 7.05 4.15
C ASP A 71 2.44 6.46 3.57
N PHE A 72 1.85 5.51 4.29
CA PHE A 72 0.59 4.93 3.90
C PHE A 72 -0.15 4.38 5.11
N ARG A 73 -1.48 4.48 5.06
CA ARG A 73 -2.38 4.03 6.10
C ARG A 73 -3.52 3.25 5.48
N ASN A 74 -3.81 2.10 6.08
CA ASN A 74 -5.04 1.39 5.80
C ASN A 74 -6.20 2.12 6.49
N SER A 75 -6.98 2.89 5.72
CA SER A 75 -8.20 3.57 6.16
C SER A 75 -9.46 2.79 5.80
N GLY A 76 -9.32 1.59 5.23
CA GLY A 76 -10.42 0.69 4.93
C GLY A 76 -10.73 -0.27 6.08
N ASP A 77 -11.73 -1.12 5.85
CA ASP A 77 -12.28 -2.04 6.86
C ASP A 77 -11.71 -3.47 6.77
N LYS A 78 -10.83 -3.72 5.80
CA LYS A 78 -10.15 -5.02 5.65
C LYS A 78 -8.65 -4.91 5.50
N ILE A 79 -7.95 -6.03 5.64
CA ILE A 79 -6.50 -6.11 5.42
C ILE A 79 -6.20 -5.68 3.98
N LEU A 80 -5.25 -4.77 3.83
CA LEU A 80 -4.73 -4.30 2.55
C LEU A 80 -3.28 -4.71 2.41
N SER A 81 -2.87 -5.08 1.21
CA SER A 81 -1.48 -5.37 0.89
C SER A 81 -1.02 -4.40 -0.17
N VAL A 82 -0.02 -3.58 0.15
CA VAL A 82 0.64 -2.68 -0.79
C VAL A 82 1.52 -3.53 -1.69
N ASP A 83 1.17 -3.60 -2.97
CA ASP A 83 1.71 -4.55 -3.95
C ASP A 83 2.45 -3.88 -5.11
N GLN A 84 2.20 -2.60 -5.37
CA GLN A 84 2.91 -1.90 -6.45
C GLN A 84 3.22 -0.45 -6.08
N LEU A 85 4.45 -0.05 -6.39
CA LEU A 85 4.92 1.33 -6.31
C LEU A 85 5.49 1.67 -7.67
N THR A 86 5.00 2.74 -8.28
CA THR A 86 5.50 3.24 -9.57
C THR A 86 6.04 4.65 -9.44
N VAL A 87 7.11 4.93 -10.18
CA VAL A 87 7.71 6.25 -10.34
C VAL A 87 7.78 6.52 -11.85
N HIS A 88 7.19 7.60 -12.33
CA HIS A 88 7.02 7.86 -13.77
C HIS A 88 6.45 6.67 -14.56
N GLY A 89 5.51 5.92 -13.96
CA GLY A 89 4.91 4.74 -14.57
C GLY A 89 5.82 3.49 -14.61
N GLN A 90 7.07 3.57 -14.16
CA GLN A 90 7.95 2.40 -14.00
C GLN A 90 7.78 1.78 -12.61
N ALA A 91 7.59 0.47 -12.54
CA ALA A 91 7.43 -0.23 -11.27
C ALA A 91 8.79 -0.38 -10.56
N VAL A 92 8.82 -0.02 -9.28
CA VAL A 92 10.01 -0.21 -8.43
C VAL A 92 9.97 -1.64 -7.85
N PRO A 93 11.01 -2.47 -8.06
CA PRO A 93 11.06 -3.83 -7.51
C PRO A 93 11.02 -3.84 -5.97
N PHE A 94 10.40 -4.86 -5.36
CA PHE A 94 10.28 -4.97 -3.90
C PHE A 94 11.64 -4.98 -3.18
N GLN A 95 12.68 -5.52 -3.81
CA GLN A 95 14.04 -5.58 -3.25
C GLN A 95 14.63 -4.17 -3.01
N ASN A 96 14.09 -3.17 -3.69
CA ASN A 96 14.45 -1.76 -3.51
C ASN A 96 13.59 -1.06 -2.47
N TRP A 97 12.63 -1.75 -1.84
CA TRP A 97 11.74 -1.19 -0.84
C TRP A 97 12.21 -1.56 0.56
N TYR A 98 12.15 -0.59 1.45
CA TYR A 98 12.46 -0.71 2.86
C TYR A 98 11.26 -0.20 3.64
N ALA A 99 10.54 -1.09 4.31
CA ALA A 99 9.31 -0.72 5.03
C ALA A 99 9.43 -0.98 6.53
N ASP A 100 8.74 -0.13 7.31
CA ASP A 100 8.46 -0.33 8.72
C ASP A 100 6.95 -0.19 8.95
N THR A 101 6.36 -1.22 9.55
CA THR A 101 4.92 -1.29 9.86
C THR A 101 4.67 -1.44 11.36
N ASN A 102 5.72 -1.31 12.18
CA ASN A 102 5.56 -1.41 13.63
C ASN A 102 4.88 -0.15 14.17
N GLN A 103 3.65 -0.30 14.68
CA GLN A 103 2.82 0.81 15.16
C GLN A 103 3.39 1.54 16.39
N THR A 104 4.35 0.95 17.11
CA THR A 104 5.04 1.65 18.22
C THR A 104 6.07 2.65 17.71
N ARG A 105 6.64 2.42 16.52
CA ARG A 105 7.59 3.32 15.85
C ARG A 105 6.89 4.23 14.84
N VAL A 106 5.90 3.69 14.14
CA VAL A 106 5.09 4.37 13.13
C VAL A 106 3.79 4.89 13.77
N THR A 107 3.89 6.03 14.42
CA THR A 107 2.78 6.69 15.12
C THR A 107 2.11 7.74 14.24
N VAL A 108 0.94 8.25 14.67
CA VAL A 108 0.22 9.32 13.95
C VAL A 108 1.04 10.60 13.87
N SER A 109 1.77 10.95 14.95
CA SER A 109 2.60 12.16 14.95
C SER A 109 3.72 12.06 13.93
N ASN A 110 4.36 10.90 13.84
CA ASN A 110 5.51 10.70 12.96
C ASN A 110 5.13 10.62 11.48
N LEU A 111 3.93 10.13 11.16
CA LEU A 111 3.43 10.14 9.78
C LEU A 111 3.26 11.56 9.24
N GLN A 112 2.94 12.52 10.12
CA GLN A 112 2.74 13.91 9.73
C GLN A 112 4.05 14.69 9.63
N TRP A 113 5.17 14.10 10.07
CA TRP A 113 6.48 14.75 9.99
C TRP A 113 7.06 14.62 8.58
N ALA A 114 7.88 15.61 8.20
CA ALA A 114 8.62 15.52 6.94
C ALA A 114 9.53 14.28 6.98
N LEU A 115 9.42 13.43 5.95
CA LEU A 115 10.30 12.28 5.80
C LEU A 115 11.73 12.81 5.61
N ASN A 116 12.68 12.18 6.29
CA ASN A 116 14.04 12.70 6.33
C ASN A 116 14.92 12.02 5.28
N TYR A 117 15.76 12.81 4.62
CA TYR A 117 16.85 12.37 3.76
C TYR A 117 18.18 12.67 4.47
N THR A 118 18.91 11.62 4.83
CA THR A 118 20.17 11.74 5.59
C THR A 118 21.34 12.13 4.68
N SER A 119 21.58 11.35 3.64
CA SER A 119 22.46 11.58 2.50
C SER A 119 22.59 10.27 1.72
N MET A 120 23.10 10.29 0.49
CA MET A 120 23.54 9.06 -0.18
C MET A 120 24.98 8.76 0.24
N LYS A 121 25.33 7.48 0.42
CA LYS A 121 26.73 7.09 0.59
C LYS A 121 27.47 7.35 -0.72
N VAL A 122 28.51 8.16 -0.65
CA VAL A 122 29.36 8.45 -1.82
C VAL A 122 30.28 7.26 -2.16
N SER A 123 30.54 7.07 -3.45
CA SER A 123 31.54 6.13 -3.96
C SER A 123 32.93 6.42 -3.35
N PRO A 124 33.76 5.41 -3.00
CA PRO A 124 33.66 3.98 -3.32
C PRO A 124 32.82 3.14 -2.34
N ASN A 125 32.29 3.76 -1.27
CA ASN A 125 31.63 3.04 -0.18
C ASN A 125 30.16 2.68 -0.46
N SER A 126 29.64 3.05 -1.63
CA SER A 126 28.38 2.55 -2.17
C SER A 126 28.34 2.62 -3.70
N PRO A 127 28.79 1.58 -4.41
CA PRO A 127 28.68 1.52 -5.87
C PRO A 127 27.22 1.48 -6.35
N ASN A 128 26.29 1.19 -5.44
CA ASN A 128 24.87 0.97 -5.71
C ASN A 128 23.99 2.13 -5.21
N GLY A 129 24.51 3.32 -4.87
CA GLY A 129 23.67 4.45 -4.46
C GLY A 129 22.81 4.17 -3.22
N GLU A 130 23.39 3.55 -2.20
CA GLU A 130 22.72 3.29 -0.92
C GLU A 130 22.52 4.58 -0.13
N LEU A 131 21.36 4.71 0.51
CA LEU A 131 21.12 5.78 1.46
C LEU A 131 22.00 5.59 2.70
N ASN A 132 22.52 6.68 3.25
CA ASN A 132 23.30 6.68 4.47
C ASN A 132 22.36 6.37 5.64
N ASN A 133 22.36 5.10 6.04
CA ASN A 133 21.72 4.65 7.25
C ASN A 133 22.32 5.48 8.40
N GLY A 134 21.55 6.36 9.06
CA GLY A 134 22.02 7.43 9.95
C GLY A 134 22.78 6.97 11.22
N THR A 135 23.27 5.74 11.22
CA THR A 135 24.09 5.09 12.23
C THR A 135 25.29 4.45 11.52
N ALA A 136 26.50 4.71 12.00
CA ALA A 136 27.69 3.99 11.55
C ALA A 136 27.48 2.46 11.68
N VAL A 137 28.02 1.67 10.74
CA VAL A 137 27.96 0.21 10.77
C VAL A 137 28.50 -0.29 12.11
N GLY A 138 27.71 -1.09 12.83
CA GLY A 138 28.11 -1.67 14.13
C GLY A 138 27.71 -0.87 15.37
N VAL A 139 27.06 0.30 15.22
CA VAL A 139 26.48 1.04 16.36
C VAL A 139 24.97 0.84 16.34
N ALA A 140 24.40 0.31 17.42
CA ALA A 140 22.95 0.26 17.57
C ALA A 140 22.40 1.69 17.50
N ALA A 141 21.32 1.89 16.75
CA ALA A 141 20.61 3.15 16.82
C ALA A 141 20.15 3.40 18.26
N PRO A 142 20.00 4.66 18.70
CA PRO A 142 19.68 5.00 20.09
C PRO A 142 18.46 4.27 20.68
N ASN A 143 17.61 3.63 19.87
CA ASN A 143 16.36 2.99 20.27
C ASN A 143 16.20 1.51 19.80
N GLY A 144 17.29 0.74 19.68
CA GLY A 144 17.20 -0.73 19.59
C GLY A 144 17.00 -1.34 18.19
N CYS A 145 17.15 -0.57 17.11
CA CYS A 145 17.31 -1.15 15.78
C CYS A 145 18.72 -1.76 15.64
N THR A 146 18.84 -3.05 15.34
CA THR A 146 20.14 -3.64 14.99
C THR A 146 20.56 -3.19 13.59
N ASN A 147 21.76 -2.64 13.46
CA ASN A 147 22.35 -2.31 12.17
C ASN A 147 22.86 -3.62 11.53
N THR A 148 22.03 -4.21 10.67
CA THR A 148 22.29 -5.48 9.98
C THR A 148 22.06 -5.27 8.48
N SER A 149 22.73 -6.05 7.64
CA SER A 149 22.50 -6.01 6.19
C SER A 149 21.01 -6.18 5.86
N GLY A 150 20.51 -5.40 4.90
CA GLY A 150 19.08 -5.37 4.52
C GLY A 150 18.19 -4.52 5.44
N LYS A 151 18.76 -3.76 6.39
CA LYS A 151 18.02 -2.81 7.21
C LYS A 151 18.44 -1.37 6.93
N LEU A 152 17.46 -0.49 6.93
CA LEU A 152 17.65 0.95 6.83
C LEU A 152 17.09 1.60 8.09
N ILE A 153 17.90 2.40 8.79
CA ILE A 153 17.53 3.03 10.05
C ILE A 153 17.45 4.53 9.84
N MET A 154 16.24 5.06 9.97
CA MET A 154 15.96 6.47 9.75
C MET A 154 15.54 7.14 11.05
N GLN A 155 16.10 8.30 11.33
CA GLN A 155 15.66 9.14 12.43
C GLN A 155 14.81 10.28 11.87
N LEU A 156 13.55 10.31 12.31
CA LEU A 156 12.63 11.38 11.97
C LEU A 156 12.85 12.54 12.94
N GLY A 157 13.61 13.58 12.56
CA GLY A 157 13.85 14.79 13.38
C GLY A 157 15.18 14.82 14.18
N SER A 158 15.32 15.76 15.13
CA SER A 158 16.52 15.98 15.96
C SER A 158 16.78 14.91 17.06
N VAL A 159 18.03 14.79 17.49
CA VAL A 159 18.59 13.59 18.16
C VAL A 159 18.02 13.18 19.53
N SER A 160 17.23 14.00 20.23
CA SER A 160 16.94 13.75 21.67
C SER A 160 15.57 13.19 22.03
N GLN A 161 14.58 13.13 21.12
CA GLN A 161 13.22 12.63 21.44
C GLN A 161 12.57 11.79 20.34
N ASN A 162 13.30 11.45 19.28
CA ASN A 162 12.67 10.97 18.07
C ASN A 162 12.65 9.45 17.90
N PRO A 163 11.50 8.88 17.49
CA PRO A 163 11.37 7.47 17.19
C PRO A 163 12.21 7.13 15.96
N THR A 164 13.08 6.17 16.14
CA THR A 164 13.90 5.61 15.08
C THR A 164 13.05 4.61 14.29
N LEU A 165 12.95 4.78 12.97
CA LEU A 165 12.35 3.78 12.09
C LEU A 165 13.35 2.67 11.82
N CYS A 166 12.92 1.41 12.00
CA CYS A 166 13.71 0.25 11.63
C CYS A 166 13.12 -0.34 10.34
N LEU A 167 13.49 0.23 9.20
CA LEU A 167 12.99 -0.21 7.91
C LEU A 167 13.73 -1.49 7.50
N THR A 168 13.00 -2.44 6.94
CA THR A 168 13.53 -3.75 6.51
C THR A 168 13.30 -3.92 5.02
N SER A 169 14.28 -4.49 4.31
CA SER A 169 14.14 -4.79 2.88
C SER A 169 12.97 -5.74 2.64
N GLN A 170 12.13 -5.42 1.67
CA GLN A 170 10.95 -6.23 1.35
C GLN A 170 11.27 -7.23 0.23
N ASN A 171 10.64 -8.41 0.30
CA ASN A 171 10.68 -9.41 -0.77
C ASN A 171 9.28 -9.67 -1.37
N GLY A 172 8.30 -8.87 -0.98
CA GLY A 172 6.91 -9.00 -1.41
C GLY A 172 6.03 -7.89 -0.86
N PRO A 173 4.70 -8.02 -1.03
CA PRO A 173 3.75 -6.99 -0.62
C PRO A 173 3.77 -6.72 0.88
N VAL A 174 3.53 -5.47 1.25
CA VAL A 174 3.45 -5.06 2.66
C VAL A 174 2.00 -5.06 3.11
N SER A 175 1.63 -5.99 3.96
CA SER A 175 0.26 -6.10 4.50
C SER A 175 0.04 -5.21 5.73
N LEU A 176 -1.11 -4.55 5.77
CA LEU A 176 -1.57 -3.71 6.86
C LEU A 176 -2.98 -4.11 7.28
N TYR A 177 -3.18 -4.31 8.58
CA TYR A 177 -4.51 -4.45 9.15
C TYR A 177 -5.27 -3.10 9.14
N PRO A 178 -6.62 -3.12 9.19
CA PRO A 178 -7.42 -1.90 9.29
C PRO A 178 -6.91 -0.95 10.39
N GLY A 179 -6.71 0.32 10.04
CA GLY A 179 -6.21 1.36 10.95
C GLY A 179 -4.69 1.39 11.14
N GLN A 180 -3.95 0.39 10.65
CA GLN A 180 -2.48 0.38 10.71
C GLN A 180 -1.85 1.29 9.67
N ARG A 181 -0.62 1.69 9.98
CA ARG A 181 0.18 2.64 9.22
C ARG A 181 1.54 2.02 8.88
N GLY A 182 2.10 2.42 7.75
CA GLY A 182 3.43 2.04 7.33
C GLY A 182 4.16 3.22 6.73
N ILE A 183 5.49 3.15 6.76
CA ILE A 183 6.36 4.04 6.00
C ILE A 183 7.24 3.15 5.15
N VAL A 184 7.36 3.48 3.86
CA VAL A 184 8.25 2.81 2.91
C VAL A 184 9.24 3.82 2.35
N TYR A 185 10.51 3.47 2.42
CA TYR A 185 11.58 4.09 1.65
C TYR A 185 11.86 3.21 0.45
N PHE A 186 11.99 3.79 -0.72
CA PHE A 186 12.22 3.04 -1.94
C PHE A 186 13.35 3.67 -2.74
N LYS A 187 14.20 2.79 -3.27
CA LYS A 187 15.27 3.17 -4.17
C LYS A 187 14.74 3.15 -5.61
N VAL A 188 14.87 4.27 -6.30
CA VAL A 188 14.50 4.39 -7.70
C VAL A 188 15.57 3.73 -8.58
N GLN A 189 15.14 3.16 -9.71
CA GLN A 189 16.06 2.57 -10.68
C GLN A 189 17.05 3.63 -11.20
N GLN A 190 18.29 3.21 -11.41
CA GLN A 190 19.35 4.10 -11.90
C GLN A 190 18.96 4.72 -13.23
N ASN A 191 19.25 6.01 -13.39
CA ASN A 191 19.00 6.82 -14.58
C ASN A 191 17.52 7.01 -14.94
N LEU A 192 16.57 6.59 -14.10
CA LEU A 192 15.15 6.92 -14.31
C LEU A 192 14.88 8.40 -14.01
N LEU A 193 15.58 8.93 -13.00
CA LEU A 193 15.54 10.34 -12.62
C LEU A 193 16.96 10.88 -12.64
N THR A 194 17.12 12.03 -13.27
CA THR A 194 18.40 12.71 -13.38
C THR A 194 18.38 14.02 -12.60
N SER A 195 19.54 14.62 -12.38
CA SER A 195 19.64 15.94 -11.74
C SER A 195 18.86 17.04 -12.47
N LEU A 196 18.50 16.83 -13.75
CA LEU A 196 17.67 17.75 -14.55
C LEU A 196 16.18 17.66 -14.18
N ASP A 197 15.74 16.53 -13.63
CA ASP A 197 14.36 16.33 -13.18
C ASP A 197 14.14 16.88 -11.77
N ALA A 198 15.19 17.39 -11.13
CA ALA A 198 15.06 18.05 -9.85
C ALA A 198 14.31 19.38 -10.02
N SER A 199 13.27 19.58 -9.20
CA SER A 199 12.29 20.68 -9.31
C SER A 199 11.24 20.52 -10.41
N SER A 200 11.24 19.41 -11.16
CA SER A 200 10.15 19.03 -12.05
C SER A 200 9.14 18.15 -11.31
N PRO A 201 7.84 18.20 -11.66
CA PRO A 201 6.84 17.28 -11.12
C PRO A 201 7.13 15.85 -11.60
N VAL A 202 7.13 14.92 -10.65
CA VAL A 202 7.32 13.48 -10.86
C VAL A 202 6.09 12.75 -10.35
N SER A 203 5.53 11.87 -11.19
CA SER A 203 4.37 11.06 -10.80
C SER A 203 4.80 9.84 -10.00
N ILE A 204 4.26 9.68 -8.80
CA ILE A 204 4.47 8.53 -7.93
C ILE A 204 3.12 7.93 -7.62
N ALA A 205 2.95 6.64 -7.83
CA ALA A 205 1.72 5.94 -7.47
C ALA A 205 2.01 4.79 -6.52
N LEU A 206 1.23 4.70 -5.46
CA LEU A 206 1.23 3.59 -4.52
C LEU A 206 -0.09 2.84 -4.66
N TYR A 207 -0.02 1.54 -4.91
CA TYR A 207 -1.17 0.67 -5.06
C TYR A 207 -1.18 -0.40 -3.97
N ALA A 208 -2.38 -0.65 -3.46
CA ALA A 208 -2.73 -1.79 -2.64
C ALA A 208 -3.93 -2.49 -3.27
N GLY A 209 -3.65 -3.44 -4.16
CA GLY A 209 -4.66 -4.10 -4.97
C GLY A 209 -5.36 -3.11 -5.91
N GLN A 210 -6.66 -2.84 -5.67
CA GLN A 210 -7.41 -1.86 -6.48
C GLN A 210 -7.48 -0.47 -5.86
N SER A 211 -6.87 -0.27 -4.68
CA SER A 211 -6.83 1.01 -3.99
C SER A 211 -5.48 1.67 -4.23
N GLY A 212 -5.46 2.76 -4.99
CA GLY A 212 -4.25 3.51 -5.29
C GLY A 212 -4.50 4.53 -6.39
N SER A 213 -3.74 5.63 -6.35
CA SER A 213 -3.79 6.67 -7.36
C SER A 213 -2.40 7.27 -7.54
N PRO A 214 -2.04 7.71 -8.75
CA PRO A 214 -0.90 8.58 -8.95
C PRO A 214 -1.05 9.88 -8.16
N ILE A 215 0.04 10.31 -7.55
CA ILE A 215 0.22 11.58 -6.86
C ILE A 215 1.45 12.24 -7.48
N GLU A 216 1.31 13.50 -7.88
CA GLU A 216 2.42 14.30 -8.40
C GLU A 216 3.23 14.87 -7.23
N VAL A 217 4.55 14.65 -7.26
CA VAL A 217 5.48 15.14 -6.24
C VAL A 217 6.65 15.84 -6.92
N THR A 218 7.02 17.01 -6.42
CA THR A 218 8.23 17.69 -6.90
C THR A 218 9.47 17.05 -6.27
N ALA A 219 10.39 16.56 -7.10
CA ALA A 219 11.63 15.99 -6.63
C ALA A 219 12.58 17.07 -6.09
N ALA A 220 13.11 16.88 -4.88
CA ALA A 220 14.09 17.78 -4.29
C ALA A 220 15.52 17.34 -4.66
N ALA A 221 16.33 18.25 -5.19
CA ALA A 221 17.77 18.03 -5.35
C ALA A 221 18.43 18.02 -3.96
N ARG A 222 19.15 16.96 -3.62
CA ARG A 222 19.88 16.86 -2.34
C ARG A 222 21.32 16.40 -2.55
#